data_AF-K2PXV7-F1
#
_entry.id   AF-K2PXV7-F1
#
_cell.length_a   1.000
_cell.length_b   1.000
_cell.length_c   1.000
_cell.angle_alpha   90.00
_cell.angle_beta   90.00
_cell.angle_gamma   90.00
#
_symmetry.space_group_name_H-M   'P 1'
#
loop_
_entity.id
_entity.type
_entity.pdbx_description
1 polymer ?
#
loop_
_entity_poly.entity_id
_entity_poly.type
_entity_poly.pdbx_seq_one_letter_code
_entity_poly.pdbx_strand_id
1 'polypeptide(L)'
;MKPTLTENDYKWAANVLGCELAVIKAVANIESAKTGFLSDGSPKILFEGHIFHGETAGKYSKREIYKDISYSKWTRKYYGDGYQEYDRFRRAFELDPIAAIKSASWGKFQIMGFNYKRAGFNDVFEFMVAMDTSERKHLEAFVGFIKSTGLDDELKSKDWKGFARGYNGSAYAQNRYDEKLMKAYKIYAQ
;
A
#
# COMPACT_ATOMS: atom_id res chain seq x y z
N MET A 1 5.64 -20.36 -5.12
CA MET A 1 5.60 -19.18 -4.23
C MET A 1 6.14 -17.98 -5.00
N LYS A 2 5.51 -16.81 -4.87
CA LYS A 2 6.00 -15.58 -5.53
C LYS A 2 7.33 -15.12 -4.90
N PRO A 3 8.22 -14.42 -5.63
CA PRO A 3 9.50 -13.97 -5.10
C PRO A 3 9.35 -12.92 -3.98
N THR A 4 10.09 -13.11 -2.89
CA THR A 4 10.14 -12.23 -1.71
C THR A 4 11.36 -11.31 -1.74
N LEU A 5 11.36 -10.25 -0.92
CA LEU A 5 12.49 -9.34 -0.81
C LEU A 5 13.75 -10.02 -0.28
N THR A 6 14.88 -9.64 -0.87
CA THR A 6 16.24 -9.99 -0.47
C THR A 6 16.94 -8.80 0.17
N GLU A 7 18.09 -9.06 0.80
CA GLU A 7 18.95 -8.00 1.35
C GLU A 7 19.38 -6.98 0.28
N ASN A 8 19.64 -7.45 -0.94
CA ASN A 8 20.06 -6.60 -2.05
C ASN A 8 18.95 -5.64 -2.50
N ASP A 9 17.68 -6.07 -2.40
CA ASP A 9 16.54 -5.21 -2.74
C ASP A 9 16.42 -4.05 -1.74
N TYR A 10 16.61 -4.34 -0.45
CA TYR A 10 16.64 -3.31 0.58
C TYR A 10 17.83 -2.35 0.41
N LYS A 11 19.02 -2.86 0.07
CA LYS A 11 20.21 -2.03 -0.24
C LYS A 11 19.96 -1.13 -1.45
N TRP A 12 19.34 -1.67 -2.50
CA TRP A 12 18.94 -0.87 -3.66
C TRP A 12 18.02 0.28 -3.24
N ALA A 13 16.97 0.01 -2.46
CA ALA A 13 16.02 1.05 -2.05
C ALA A 13 16.69 2.11 -1.17
N ALA A 14 17.55 1.69 -0.24
CA ALA A 14 18.33 2.57 0.62
C ALA A 14 19.23 3.50 -0.21
N ASN A 15 19.92 2.95 -1.23
CA ASN A 15 20.75 3.74 -2.13
C ASN A 15 19.94 4.73 -2.97
N VAL A 16 18.78 4.32 -3.50
CA VAL A 16 17.93 5.18 -4.33
C VAL A 16 17.30 6.31 -3.51
N LEU A 17 16.91 6.02 -2.26
CA LEU A 17 16.33 6.99 -1.34
C LEU A 17 17.38 7.76 -0.53
N GLY A 18 18.67 7.40 -0.62
CA GLY A 18 19.75 8.06 0.10
C GLY A 18 19.65 7.96 1.63
N CYS A 19 19.03 6.92 2.16
CA CYS A 19 18.85 6.69 3.59
C CYS A 19 19.56 5.41 4.05
N GLU A 20 19.59 5.17 5.36
CA GLU A 20 20.18 3.94 5.90
C GLU A 20 19.36 2.70 5.52
N LEU A 21 20.05 1.57 5.34
CA LEU A 21 19.42 0.27 5.11
C LEU A 21 18.43 -0.11 6.22
N ALA A 22 18.77 0.21 7.46
CA ALA A 22 17.92 -0.04 8.63
C ALA A 22 16.60 0.74 8.57
N VAL A 23 16.55 1.91 7.92
CA VAL A 23 15.32 2.70 7.73
C VAL A 23 14.37 1.94 6.81
N ILE A 24 14.85 1.45 5.66
CA ILE A 24 14.00 0.70 4.72
C ILE A 24 13.49 -0.59 5.35
N LYS A 25 14.36 -1.30 6.08
CA LYS A 25 13.98 -2.51 6.82
C LYS A 25 12.93 -2.23 7.90
N ALA A 26 13.05 -1.11 8.61
CA ALA A 26 12.06 -0.68 9.60
C ALA A 26 10.69 -0.41 8.96
N VAL A 27 10.66 0.35 7.85
CA VAL A 27 9.41 0.62 7.11
C VAL A 27 8.81 -0.70 6.61
N ALA A 28 9.61 -1.55 5.97
CA ALA A 28 9.12 -2.84 5.50
C ALA A 28 8.61 -3.74 6.64
N ASN A 29 9.18 -3.66 7.85
CA ASN A 29 8.70 -4.42 9.00
C ASN A 29 7.34 -3.93 9.51
N ILE A 30 7.11 -2.62 9.55
CA ILE A 30 5.89 -2.03 10.10
C ILE A 30 4.75 -2.01 9.09
N GLU A 31 5.05 -1.69 7.83
CA GLU A 31 4.04 -1.62 6.77
C GLU A 31 3.66 -3.00 6.22
N SER A 32 4.50 -4.02 6.42
CA SER A 32 4.19 -5.36 5.93
C SER A 32 3.55 -6.25 7.00
N ALA A 33 2.43 -6.86 6.63
CA ALA A 33 1.92 -8.05 7.31
C ALA A 33 2.82 -9.27 6.99
N LYS A 34 4.12 -9.23 7.34
CA LYS A 34 5.19 -10.23 7.07
C LYS A 34 5.47 -10.56 5.58
N THR A 35 4.45 -10.75 4.76
CA THR A 35 4.51 -11.09 3.32
C THR A 35 3.63 -10.13 2.51
N GLY A 36 4.01 -9.88 1.25
CA GLY A 36 3.24 -9.09 0.28
C GLY A 36 2.22 -9.90 -0.52
N PHE A 37 2.17 -11.22 -0.34
CA PHE A 37 1.27 -12.14 -1.04
C PHE A 37 0.49 -13.02 -0.06
N LEU A 38 -0.71 -13.42 -0.48
CA LEU A 38 -1.51 -14.49 0.12
C LEU A 38 -0.90 -15.85 -0.23
N SER A 39 -1.40 -16.93 0.39
CA SER A 39 -0.88 -18.29 0.18
C SER A 39 -1.15 -18.83 -1.23
N ASP A 40 -2.19 -18.32 -1.91
CA ASP A 40 -2.49 -18.63 -3.31
C ASP A 40 -1.60 -17.88 -4.32
N GLY A 41 -0.75 -16.96 -3.84
CA GLY A 41 0.15 -16.15 -4.66
C GLY A 41 -0.44 -14.82 -5.13
N SER A 42 -1.69 -14.49 -4.79
CA SER A 42 -2.28 -13.18 -5.07
C SER A 42 -1.65 -12.10 -4.19
N PRO A 43 -1.37 -10.87 -4.67
CA PRO A 43 -0.84 -9.81 -3.83
C PRO A 43 -1.83 -9.44 -2.73
N LYS A 44 -1.37 -9.16 -1.52
CA LYS A 44 -2.27 -8.71 -0.46
C LYS A 44 -2.88 -7.37 -0.84
N ILE A 45 -4.19 -7.27 -0.71
CA ILE A 45 -4.92 -6.03 -0.95
C ILE A 45 -5.77 -5.67 0.26
N LEU A 46 -6.08 -4.38 0.39
CA LEU A 46 -7.21 -3.89 1.18
C LEU A 46 -8.06 -3.02 0.27
N PHE A 47 -9.33 -3.39 0.10
CA PHE A 47 -10.27 -2.71 -0.78
C PHE A 47 -11.07 -1.64 -0.03
N GLU A 48 -10.98 -0.42 -0.53
CA GLU A 48 -11.58 0.77 0.06
C GLU A 48 -12.85 1.17 -0.70
N GLY A 49 -14.00 0.67 -0.25
CA GLY A 49 -15.29 0.94 -0.90
C GLY A 49 -15.70 2.42 -0.93
N HIS A 50 -15.13 3.24 -0.04
CA HIS A 50 -15.31 4.69 -0.06
C HIS A 50 -14.48 5.40 -1.13
N ILE A 51 -13.33 4.86 -1.49
CA ILE A 51 -12.56 5.32 -2.65
C ILE A 51 -13.28 4.88 -3.92
N PHE A 52 -13.82 3.66 -3.96
CA PHE A 52 -14.59 3.19 -5.13
C PHE A 52 -15.86 4.00 -5.35
N HIS A 53 -16.54 4.40 -4.27
CA HIS A 53 -17.61 5.40 -4.33
C HIS A 53 -17.14 6.70 -4.99
N GLY A 54 -16.00 7.25 -4.56
CA GLY A 54 -15.43 8.47 -5.13
C GLY A 54 -15.09 8.35 -6.62
N GLU A 55 -14.33 7.31 -6.99
CA GLU A 55 -13.89 7.05 -8.37
C GLU A 55 -15.06 6.83 -9.34
N THR A 56 -16.19 6.31 -8.85
CA THR A 56 -17.38 6.04 -9.66
C THR A 56 -18.49 7.09 -9.51
N ALA A 57 -18.20 8.21 -8.84
CA ALA A 57 -19.17 9.26 -8.52
C ALA A 57 -20.46 8.72 -7.86
N GLY A 58 -20.32 7.68 -7.03
CA GLY A 58 -21.41 7.04 -6.31
C GLY A 58 -22.39 6.23 -7.17
N LYS A 59 -22.06 5.95 -8.44
CA LYS A 59 -22.91 5.23 -9.41
C LYS A 59 -23.48 3.91 -8.85
N TYR A 60 -22.72 3.21 -8.02
CA TYR A 60 -23.07 1.89 -7.51
C TYR A 60 -23.67 1.90 -6.09
N SER A 61 -23.58 3.00 -5.35
CA SER A 61 -23.85 3.03 -3.90
C SER A 61 -25.33 2.94 -3.51
N LYS A 62 -26.25 3.13 -4.46
CA LYS A 62 -27.70 2.97 -4.23
C LYS A 62 -28.17 1.52 -4.32
N ARG A 63 -27.34 0.62 -4.85
CA ARG A 63 -27.71 -0.78 -5.03
C ARG A 63 -27.32 -1.55 -3.78
N GLU A 64 -28.31 -2.17 -3.13
CA GLU A 64 -28.12 -2.91 -1.88
C GLU A 64 -27.05 -4.00 -1.98
N ILE A 65 -26.95 -4.65 -3.15
CA ILE A 65 -25.95 -5.67 -3.45
C ILE A 65 -24.50 -5.17 -3.48
N TYR A 66 -24.28 -3.84 -3.53
CA TYR A 66 -22.97 -3.21 -3.60
C TYR A 66 -22.64 -2.36 -2.36
N LYS A 67 -23.45 -2.44 -1.29
CA LYS A 67 -23.27 -1.62 -0.08
C LYS A 67 -21.95 -1.86 0.65
N ASP A 68 -21.30 -2.99 0.40
CA ASP A 68 -20.02 -3.39 0.99
C ASP A 68 -18.81 -3.09 0.08
N ILE A 69 -19.06 -2.71 -1.17
CA ILE A 69 -18.03 -2.30 -2.13
C ILE A 69 -18.14 -0.83 -2.56
N SER A 70 -19.25 -0.14 -2.27
CA SER A 70 -19.45 1.26 -2.64
C SER A 70 -20.28 2.01 -1.59
N TYR A 71 -19.62 2.87 -0.82
CA TYR A 71 -20.24 3.64 0.28
C TYR A 71 -19.54 4.98 0.50
N SER A 72 -20.25 6.08 0.78
CA SER A 72 -19.62 7.42 0.80
C SER A 72 -18.76 7.74 2.03
N LYS A 73 -18.99 7.07 3.16
CA LYS A 73 -18.28 7.34 4.42
C LYS A 73 -17.32 6.20 4.74
N TRP A 74 -16.06 6.51 5.03
CA TRP A 74 -15.09 5.51 5.45
C TRP A 74 -15.59 4.71 6.65
N THR A 75 -15.41 3.39 6.60
CA THR A 75 -15.75 2.45 7.67
C THR A 75 -14.93 1.17 7.52
N ARG A 76 -14.61 0.54 8.67
CA ARG A 76 -13.98 -0.78 8.72
C ARG A 76 -14.98 -1.94 8.72
N LYS A 77 -16.28 -1.65 8.73
CA LYS A 77 -17.35 -2.65 8.86
C LYS A 77 -17.27 -3.79 7.83
N TYR A 78 -16.79 -3.49 6.63
CA TYR A 78 -16.75 -4.41 5.50
C TYR A 78 -15.37 -5.04 5.28
N TYR A 79 -14.37 -4.65 6.09
CA TYR A 79 -13.04 -5.24 5.96
C TYR A 79 -13.08 -6.68 6.43
N GLY A 80 -12.41 -7.53 5.66
CA GLY A 80 -12.31 -8.95 5.89
C GLY A 80 -10.88 -9.44 5.92
N ASP A 81 -10.74 -10.76 5.86
CA ASP A 81 -9.45 -11.37 5.53
C ASP A 81 -9.05 -11.11 4.07
N GLY A 82 -7.84 -11.53 3.69
CA GLY A 82 -7.34 -11.31 2.34
C GLY A 82 -8.24 -11.86 1.23
N TYR A 83 -8.95 -12.97 1.44
CA TYR A 83 -9.83 -13.55 0.44
C TYR A 83 -11.15 -12.77 0.32
N GLN A 84 -11.69 -12.32 1.46
CA GLN A 84 -12.86 -11.44 1.50
C GLN A 84 -12.58 -10.09 0.82
N GLU A 85 -11.36 -9.55 0.95
CA GLU A 85 -10.94 -8.37 0.22
C GLU A 85 -10.89 -8.61 -1.30
N TYR A 86 -10.44 -9.79 -1.75
CA TYR A 86 -10.50 -10.17 -3.16
C TYR A 86 -11.92 -10.35 -3.68
N ASP A 87 -12.86 -10.88 -2.89
CA ASP A 87 -14.26 -11.01 -3.30
C ASP A 87 -14.94 -9.64 -3.46
N ARG A 88 -14.58 -8.66 -2.62
CA ARG A 88 -14.99 -7.27 -2.76
C ARG A 88 -14.37 -6.63 -4.00
N PHE A 89 -13.06 -6.80 -4.18
CA PHE A 89 -12.32 -6.28 -5.33
C PHE A 89 -12.83 -6.84 -6.67
N ARG A 90 -13.04 -8.15 -6.79
CA ARG A 90 -13.51 -8.79 -8.04
C ARG A 90 -14.88 -8.26 -8.46
N ARG A 91 -15.83 -8.14 -7.52
CA ARG A 91 -17.15 -7.54 -7.81
C ARG A 91 -17.04 -6.08 -8.24
N ALA A 92 -16.14 -5.31 -7.63
CA ALA A 92 -15.88 -3.93 -8.07
C ALA A 92 -15.23 -3.89 -9.47
N PHE A 93 -14.30 -4.81 -9.75
CA PHE A 93 -13.59 -4.92 -11.02
C PHE A 93 -14.52 -5.27 -12.18
N GLU A 94 -15.51 -6.13 -11.96
CA GLU A 94 -16.57 -6.43 -12.94
C GLU A 94 -17.40 -5.18 -13.31
N LEU A 95 -17.55 -4.23 -12.38
CA LEU A 95 -18.32 -3.01 -12.59
C LEU A 95 -17.49 -1.88 -13.22
N ASP A 96 -16.26 -1.72 -12.77
CA ASP A 96 -15.32 -0.70 -13.25
C ASP A 96 -13.88 -1.12 -12.89
N PRO A 97 -13.13 -1.73 -13.82
CA PRO A 97 -11.78 -2.23 -13.57
C PRO A 97 -10.81 -1.14 -13.09
N ILE A 98 -10.85 0.04 -13.70
CA ILE A 98 -9.93 1.13 -13.38
C ILE A 98 -10.22 1.65 -11.98
N ALA A 99 -11.49 1.95 -11.67
CA ALA A 99 -11.87 2.41 -10.35
C ALA A 99 -11.58 1.36 -9.28
N ALA A 100 -11.80 0.07 -9.55
CA ALA A 100 -11.53 -1.01 -8.61
C ALA A 100 -10.05 -1.10 -8.25
N ILE A 101 -9.15 -1.08 -9.23
CA ILE A 101 -7.69 -1.14 -8.98
C ILE A 101 -7.24 0.08 -8.17
N LYS A 102 -7.72 1.26 -8.55
CA LYS A 102 -7.42 2.50 -7.82
C LYS A 102 -7.89 2.48 -6.37
N SER A 103 -8.97 1.76 -6.09
CA SER A 103 -9.63 1.71 -4.80
C SER A 103 -9.07 0.65 -3.86
N ALA A 104 -7.97 -0.02 -4.21
CA ALA A 104 -7.28 -0.92 -3.31
C ALA A 104 -5.87 -0.44 -2.99
N SER A 105 -5.38 -0.72 -1.79
CA SER A 105 -3.94 -0.73 -1.49
C SER A 105 -3.35 -2.10 -1.84
N TRP A 106 -2.09 -2.12 -2.28
CA TRP A 106 -1.50 -3.32 -2.86
C TRP A 106 -0.17 -3.71 -2.24
N GLY A 107 0.02 -5.01 -2.10
CA GLY A 107 1.28 -5.66 -1.79
C GLY A 107 1.86 -5.30 -0.43
N LYS A 108 3.16 -5.50 -0.30
CA LYS A 108 3.90 -5.42 0.96
C LYS A 108 3.87 -4.03 1.61
N PHE A 109 3.81 -2.98 0.80
CA PHE A 109 3.87 -1.58 1.25
C PHE A 109 2.51 -0.88 1.20
N GLN A 110 1.45 -1.59 0.78
CA GLN A 110 0.08 -1.07 0.77
C GLN A 110 -0.07 0.27 0.02
N ILE A 111 0.60 0.41 -1.13
CA ILE A 111 0.44 1.59 -1.99
C ILE A 111 -0.97 1.56 -2.60
N MET A 112 -1.73 2.63 -2.39
CA MET A 112 -3.06 2.80 -3.01
C MET A 112 -2.95 2.88 -4.53
N GLY A 113 -3.81 2.16 -5.24
CA GLY A 113 -3.77 2.09 -6.71
C GLY A 113 -4.02 3.44 -7.39
N PHE A 114 -4.74 4.37 -6.77
CA PHE A 114 -4.88 5.74 -7.30
C PHE A 114 -3.53 6.50 -7.35
N ASN A 115 -2.52 6.04 -6.60
CA ASN A 115 -1.16 6.58 -6.64
C ASN A 115 -0.29 5.93 -7.73
N TYR A 116 -0.82 5.14 -8.67
CA TYR A 116 0.00 4.45 -9.67
C TYR A 116 0.99 5.36 -10.41
N LYS A 117 0.58 6.58 -10.81
CA LYS A 117 1.48 7.55 -11.46
C LYS A 117 2.59 8.02 -10.53
N ARG A 118 2.26 8.30 -9.26
CA ARG A 118 3.21 8.66 -8.21
C ARG A 118 4.18 7.53 -7.92
N ALA A 119 3.70 6.29 -7.99
CA ALA A 119 4.51 5.08 -7.86
C ALA A 119 5.38 4.77 -9.11
N GLY A 120 5.26 5.56 -10.19
CA GLY A 120 6.12 5.46 -11.38
C GLY A 120 5.54 4.65 -12.55
N PHE A 121 4.24 4.35 -12.55
CA PHE A 121 3.59 3.57 -13.61
C PHE A 121 2.82 4.47 -14.59
N ASN A 122 2.76 4.06 -15.86
CA ASN A 122 2.08 4.82 -16.91
C ASN A 122 0.56 4.69 -16.84
N ASP A 123 0.09 3.50 -16.47
CA ASP A 123 -1.31 3.19 -16.27
C ASP A 123 -1.53 2.28 -15.05
N VAL A 124 -2.81 2.15 -14.68
CA VAL A 124 -3.23 1.45 -13.46
C VAL A 124 -3.11 -0.09 -13.59
N PHE A 125 -3.20 -0.63 -14.81
CA PHE A 125 -3.05 -2.06 -15.06
C PHE A 125 -1.58 -2.46 -15.00
N GLU A 126 -0.67 -1.62 -15.50
CA GLU A 126 0.79 -1.80 -15.34
C GLU A 126 1.15 -1.89 -13.85
N PHE A 127 0.59 -1.01 -13.02
CA PHE A 127 0.73 -1.06 -11.57
C PHE A 127 0.20 -2.38 -10.99
N MET A 128 -1.02 -2.80 -11.35
CA MET A 128 -1.59 -4.07 -10.86
C MET A 128 -0.71 -5.28 -11.22
N VAL A 129 -0.23 -5.35 -12.46
CA VAL A 129 0.66 -6.43 -12.94
C VAL A 129 1.97 -6.43 -12.17
N ALA A 130 2.55 -5.25 -11.92
CA ALA A 130 3.74 -5.14 -11.10
C ALA A 130 3.48 -5.65 -9.67
N MET A 131 2.32 -5.33 -9.08
CA MET A 131 1.94 -5.84 -7.76
C MET A 131 1.74 -7.35 -7.75
N ASP A 132 1.27 -7.97 -8.83
CA ASP A 132 1.20 -9.43 -8.92
C ASP A 132 2.58 -10.11 -9.13
N THR A 133 3.59 -9.38 -9.59
CA THR A 133 4.85 -9.98 -10.04
C THR A 133 5.75 -10.45 -8.89
N SER A 134 6.10 -9.57 -7.96
CA SER A 134 7.04 -9.88 -6.86
C SER A 134 7.05 -8.82 -5.77
N GLU A 135 7.57 -9.14 -4.57
CA GLU A 135 7.75 -8.11 -3.54
C GLU A 135 8.79 -7.05 -3.94
N ARG A 136 9.74 -7.41 -4.82
CA ARG A 136 10.66 -6.45 -5.44
C ARG A 136 9.90 -5.35 -6.16
N LYS A 137 8.86 -5.69 -6.92
CA LYS A 137 7.99 -4.70 -7.59
C LYS A 137 7.17 -3.89 -6.60
N HIS A 138 6.75 -4.47 -5.46
CA HIS A 138 6.13 -3.70 -4.38
C HIS A 138 7.09 -2.63 -3.84
N LEU A 139 8.36 -3.00 -3.66
CA LEU A 139 9.40 -2.07 -3.19
C LEU A 139 9.73 -0.98 -4.22
N GLU A 140 9.74 -1.31 -5.52
CA GLU A 140 9.89 -0.31 -6.58
C GLU A 140 8.76 0.73 -6.57
N ALA A 141 7.51 0.27 -6.44
CA ALA A 141 6.36 1.16 -6.31
C ALA A 141 6.42 2.05 -5.07
N PHE A 142 6.85 1.49 -3.93
CA PHE A 142 7.10 2.25 -2.70
C PHE A 142 8.16 3.33 -2.92
N VAL A 143 9.32 2.98 -3.47
CA VAL A 143 10.41 3.94 -3.73
C VAL A 143 9.97 5.03 -4.68
N GLY A 144 9.25 4.69 -5.76
CA GLY A 144 8.67 5.67 -6.68
C GLY A 144 7.74 6.65 -5.96
N PHE A 145 6.81 6.10 -5.16
CA PHE A 145 5.87 6.90 -4.39
C PHE A 145 6.57 7.87 -3.44
N ILE A 146 7.50 7.37 -2.61
CA ILE A 146 8.26 8.19 -1.64
C ILE A 146 8.97 9.36 -2.34
N LYS A 147 9.68 9.09 -3.45
CA LYS A 147 10.37 10.15 -4.21
C LYS A 147 9.38 11.16 -4.79
N SER A 148 8.24 10.71 -5.30
CA SER A 148 7.25 11.60 -5.93
C SER A 148 6.53 12.50 -4.92
N THR A 149 6.41 12.06 -3.66
CA THR A 149 5.76 12.81 -2.59
C THR A 149 6.74 13.62 -1.75
N GLY A 150 8.04 13.50 -2.03
CA GLY A 150 9.10 14.14 -1.27
C GLY A 150 9.27 13.58 0.14
N LEU A 151 8.81 12.35 0.40
CA LEU A 151 8.90 11.74 1.74
C LEU A 151 10.27 11.13 2.06
N ASP A 152 11.21 11.26 1.11
CA ASP A 152 12.57 10.74 1.26
C ASP A 152 13.39 11.55 2.26
N ASP A 153 13.09 12.83 2.46
CA ASP A 153 13.78 13.67 3.43
C ASP A 153 13.47 13.25 4.89
N GLU A 154 12.23 12.87 5.20
CA GLU A 154 11.89 12.32 6.51
C GLU A 154 12.54 10.96 6.74
N LEU A 155 12.65 10.12 5.71
CA LEU A 155 13.40 8.85 5.80
C LEU A 155 14.90 9.08 6.05
N LYS A 156 15.50 10.06 5.36
CA LYS A 156 16.92 10.44 5.53
C LYS A 156 17.20 10.99 6.93
N SER A 157 16.34 11.89 7.39
CA SER A 157 16.46 12.55 8.70
C SER A 157 15.92 11.71 9.86
N LYS A 158 15.29 10.56 9.56
CA LYS A 158 14.61 9.67 10.52
C LYS A 158 13.50 10.40 11.28
N ASP A 159 12.82 11.34 10.64
CA ASP A 159 11.60 11.96 11.17
C ASP A 159 10.43 10.98 11.05
N TRP A 160 10.33 10.08 12.03
CA TRP A 160 9.29 9.05 12.06
C TRP A 160 7.88 9.63 12.14
N LYS A 161 7.72 10.81 12.74
CA LYS A 161 6.41 11.48 12.85
C LYS A 161 6.02 12.13 11.54
N GLY A 162 6.94 12.86 10.92
CA GLY A 162 6.75 13.44 9.59
C GLY A 162 6.44 12.36 8.57
N PHE A 163 7.27 11.31 8.50
CA PHE A 163 7.05 10.18 7.61
C PHE A 163 5.70 9.49 7.86
N ALA A 164 5.39 9.11 9.10
CA ALA A 164 4.13 8.42 9.40
C ALA A 164 2.89 9.29 9.08
N ARG A 165 2.97 10.60 9.31
CA ARG A 165 1.90 11.53 8.94
C ARG A 165 1.73 11.63 7.42
N GLY A 166 2.83 11.71 6.68
CA GLY A 166 2.81 11.79 5.22
C GLY A 166 2.37 10.50 4.54
N TYR A 167 2.81 9.35 5.08
CA TYR A 167 2.57 8.03 4.51
C TYR A 167 1.24 7.41 4.95
N ASN A 168 0.91 7.43 6.25
CA ASN A 168 -0.30 6.82 6.81
C ASN A 168 -1.45 7.83 7.04
N GLY A 169 -1.20 9.13 6.83
CA GLY A 169 -2.18 10.21 6.99
C GLY A 169 -2.24 10.81 8.40
N SER A 170 -3.07 11.84 8.57
CA SER A 170 -3.15 12.63 9.81
C SER A 170 -3.53 11.82 11.06
N ALA A 171 -4.22 10.69 10.88
CA ALA A 171 -4.61 9.78 11.96
C ALA A 171 -3.52 8.77 12.37
N TYR A 172 -2.30 8.86 11.82
CA TYR A 172 -1.22 7.89 12.06
C TYR A 172 -0.96 7.61 13.55
N ALA A 173 -1.06 8.64 14.39
CA ALA A 173 -0.78 8.58 15.83
C ALA A 173 -1.73 7.63 16.57
N GLN A 174 -2.98 7.48 16.10
CA GLN A 174 -3.95 6.54 16.69
C GLN A 174 -3.46 5.09 16.60
N ASN A 175 -2.66 4.78 15.57
CA ASN A 175 -2.07 3.46 15.36
C ASN A 175 -0.58 3.41 15.77
N ARG A 176 -0.04 4.50 16.34
CA ARG A 176 1.35 4.64 16.81
C ARG A 176 2.39 4.27 15.75
N TYR A 177 2.15 4.65 14.49
CA TYR A 177 3.03 4.31 13.36
C TYR A 177 4.46 4.84 13.56
N ASP A 178 4.59 6.08 14.00
CA ASP A 178 5.86 6.72 14.34
C ASP A 178 6.66 5.93 15.38
N GLU A 179 6.03 5.55 16.49
CA GLU A 179 6.69 4.79 17.54
C GLU A 179 7.08 3.38 17.10
N LYS A 180 6.23 2.74 16.28
CA LYS A 180 6.50 1.43 15.70
C LYS A 180 7.70 1.48 14.76
N LEU A 181 7.76 2.48 13.87
CA LEU A 181 8.87 2.70 12.95
C LEU A 181 10.17 2.94 13.71
N MET A 182 10.16 3.81 14.73
CA MET A 182 11.31 4.07 15.57
C MET A 182 11.81 2.79 16.28
N LYS A 183 10.89 1.98 16.84
CA LYS A 183 11.25 0.72 17.51
C LYS A 183 11.85 -0.29 16.51
N ALA A 184 11.24 -0.44 15.34
CA ALA A 184 11.76 -1.33 14.30
C ALA A 184 13.16 -0.88 13.82
N TYR A 185 13.37 0.42 13.62
CA TYR A 185 14.68 0.97 13.26
C TYR A 185 15.76 0.60 14.27
N LYS A 186 15.49 0.74 15.58
CA LYS A 186 16.43 0.38 16.65
C LYS A 186 16.84 -1.10 16.64
N ILE A 187 16.03 -2.00 16.06
CA ILE A 187 16.35 -3.42 15.92
C ILE A 187 17.31 -3.64 14.74
N TYR A 188 17.09 -2.94 13.63
CA TYR A 188 17.87 -3.11 12.39
C TYR A 188 19.14 -2.26 12.31
N ALA A 189 19.29 -1.26 13.17
CA ALA A 189 20.46 -0.39 13.25
C ALA A 189 21.58 -0.92 14.17
N GLN A 190 21.36 -2.08 14.80
CA GLN A 190 22.37 -2.81 15.57
C GLN A 190 23.22 -3.67 14.65
#